data_AF-A0A6N7D007-F1
#
_entry.id   AF-A0A6N7D007-F1
#
_cell.length_a   1.000
_cell.length_b   1.000
_cell.length_c   1.000
_cell.angle_alpha   90.00
_cell.angle_beta   90.00
_cell.angle_gamma   90.00
#
_symmetry.space_group_name_H-M   'P 1'
#
loop_
_entity.id
_entity.type
_entity.pdbx_description
1 polymer ?
#
loop_
_entity_poly.entity_id
_entity_poly.type
_entity_poly.pdbx_seq_one_letter_code
_entity_poly.pdbx_strand_id
1 'polypeptide(L)'
;MVVDIKSGAGGAIATAYVAKVAPDGYNLVMLTGAHTVSAALKKNLPYDAVRDFAFISTVSSFPFVVAVRADHPARSLADLLAMAKRKPVSFTSAGISTRWASC
;
A
#
# COMPACT_ATOMS: atom_id res chain seq x y z
N MET A 1 2.53 -23.36 10.64
CA MET A 1 2.33 -22.06 9.96
C MET A 1 3.33 -21.98 8.81
N VAL A 2 2.84 -21.87 7.57
CA VAL A 2 3.68 -21.74 6.37
C VAL A 2 3.39 -20.38 5.76
N VAL A 3 4.44 -19.65 5.40
CA VAL A 3 4.32 -18.35 4.74
C VAL A 3 4.37 -18.57 3.23
N ASP A 4 3.33 -18.12 2.52
CA ASP A 4 3.25 -18.13 1.06
C ASP A 4 3.07 -16.70 0.54
N ILE A 5 4.04 -16.23 -0.24
CA ILE A 5 4.08 -14.85 -0.73
C ILE A 5 3.47 -14.79 -2.13
N LYS A 6 2.22 -14.29 -2.22
CA LYS A 6 1.54 -14.03 -3.50
C LYS A 6 1.60 -12.55 -3.89
N SER A 7 2.71 -12.15 -4.52
CA SER A 7 2.97 -10.75 -4.89
C SER A 7 2.23 -10.29 -6.14
N GLY A 8 1.91 -8.99 -6.21
CA GLY A 8 1.40 -8.32 -7.41
C GLY A 8 0.14 -7.47 -7.15
N ALA A 9 -0.15 -6.56 -8.08
CA ALA A 9 -1.34 -5.68 -8.07
C ALA A 9 -1.60 -4.94 -6.73
N GLY A 10 -0.55 -4.61 -5.97
CA GLY A 10 -0.65 -3.95 -4.66
C GLY A 10 -1.17 -4.84 -3.54
N GLY A 11 -1.02 -6.17 -3.66
CA GLY A 11 -1.50 -7.16 -2.68
C GLY A 11 -2.84 -7.81 -3.07
N ALA A 12 -3.53 -7.27 -4.08
CA ALA A 12 -4.86 -7.74 -4.48
C ALA A 12 -4.90 -9.23 -4.91
N ILE A 13 -3.78 -9.79 -5.39
CA ILE A 13 -3.71 -11.22 -5.78
C ILE A 13 -3.82 -12.12 -4.55
N ALA A 14 -3.04 -11.85 -3.50
CA ALA A 14 -3.10 -12.59 -2.24
C ALA A 14 -4.48 -12.43 -1.58
N THR A 15 -5.01 -11.20 -1.56
CA THR A 15 -6.32 -10.90 -0.98
C THR A 15 -7.45 -11.63 -1.71
N ALA A 16 -7.43 -11.64 -3.05
CA ALA A 16 -8.44 -12.35 -3.85
C ALA A 16 -8.36 -13.87 -3.71
N TYR A 17 -7.16 -14.41 -3.50
CA TYR A 17 -6.98 -15.83 -3.22
C TYR A 17 -7.68 -16.20 -1.90
N VAL A 18 -7.36 -15.49 -0.81
CA VAL A 18 -7.94 -15.79 0.52
C VAL A 18 -9.44 -15.48 0.60
N ALA A 19 -9.95 -14.52 -0.18
CA ALA A 19 -11.40 -14.30 -0.27
C ALA A 19 -12.19 -15.49 -0.84
N LYS A 20 -11.53 -16.40 -1.57
CA LYS A 20 -12.18 -17.50 -2.33
C LYS A 20 -11.93 -18.89 -1.77
N VAL A 21 -11.01 -19.05 -0.81
CA VAL A 21 -10.76 -20.34 -0.16
C VAL A 21 -11.87 -20.67 0.84
N ALA A 22 -11.92 -21.92 1.28
CA ALA A 22 -12.87 -22.33 2.32
C ALA A 22 -12.64 -21.52 3.61
N PRO A 23 -13.70 -21.01 4.27
CA PRO A 23 -13.59 -20.23 5.51
C PRO A 23 -13.40 -21.17 6.73
N ASP A 24 -12.35 -21.98 6.70
CA ASP A 24 -12.03 -23.02 7.69
C ASP A 24 -10.99 -22.58 8.74
N GLY A 25 -10.48 -21.35 8.62
CA GLY A 25 -9.51 -20.77 9.54
C GLY A 25 -8.05 -21.14 9.27
N TYR A 26 -7.76 -22.00 8.29
CA TYR A 26 -6.38 -22.39 7.95
C TYR A 26 -5.69 -21.42 6.99
N ASN A 27 -6.46 -20.57 6.32
CA ASN A 27 -5.96 -19.56 5.39
C ASN A 27 -6.14 -18.18 5.99
N LEU A 28 -5.02 -17.49 6.23
CA LEU A 28 -5.00 -16.14 6.77
C LEU A 28 -4.33 -15.21 5.75
N VAL A 29 -4.82 -13.98 5.66
CA VAL A 29 -4.20 -12.92 4.86
C VAL A 29 -3.73 -11.78 5.75
N MET A 30 -2.50 -11.33 5.53
CA MET A 30 -1.98 -10.14 6.18
C MET A 30 -2.31 -8.92 5.31
N LEU A 31 -3.21 -8.08 5.79
CA LEU A 31 -3.67 -6.88 5.08
C LEU A 31 -2.92 -5.64 5.57
N THR A 32 -2.67 -4.71 4.66
CA THR A 32 -2.13 -3.38 4.96
C THR A 32 -3.14 -2.31 4.57
N GLY A 33 -2.85 -1.04 4.84
CA GLY A 33 -3.68 0.08 4.38
C GLY A 33 -3.93 0.10 2.86
N ALA A 34 -3.10 -0.60 2.06
CA ALA A 34 -3.31 -0.77 0.63
C ALA A 34 -4.63 -1.50 0.29
N HIS A 35 -5.15 -2.34 1.19
CA HIS A 35 -6.45 -3.00 1.04
C HIS A 35 -7.58 -1.98 0.99
N THR A 36 -7.64 -1.08 1.98
CA THR A 36 -8.63 0.00 2.06
C THR A 36 -8.48 1.00 0.93
N VAL A 37 -7.24 1.38 0.58
CA VAL A 37 -6.98 2.28 -0.56
C VAL A 37 -7.46 1.64 -1.87
N SER A 38 -7.23 0.34 -2.07
CA SER A 38 -7.70 -0.37 -3.26
C SER A 38 -9.23 -0.39 -3.35
N ALA A 39 -9.92 -0.55 -2.22
CA ALA A 39 -11.39 -0.50 -2.15
C ALA A 39 -11.94 0.88 -2.53
N ALA A 40 -11.23 1.95 -2.16
CA ALA A 40 -11.63 3.31 -2.49
C ALA A 40 -11.33 3.70 -3.95
N LEU A 41 -10.22 3.20 -4.52
CA LEU A 41 -9.72 3.66 -5.82
C LEU A 41 -10.09 2.75 -7.00
N LYS A 42 -10.23 1.44 -6.79
CA LYS A 42 -10.49 0.49 -7.88
C LYS A 42 -11.99 0.28 -8.00
N LYS A 43 -12.55 0.63 -9.17
CA LYS A 43 -13.96 0.39 -9.51
C LYS A 43 -14.33 -1.10 -9.42
N ASN A 44 -13.41 -1.97 -9.88
CA ASN A 44 -13.64 -3.41 -9.94
C ASN A 44 -12.54 -4.11 -9.14
N LEU A 45 -12.90 -4.59 -7.96
CA LEU A 45 -12.09 -5.51 -7.17
C LEU A 45 -12.58 -6.95 -7.35
N PRO A 46 -11.66 -7.94 -7.34
CA PRO A 46 -12.03 -9.36 -7.39
C PRO A 46 -12.53 -9.93 -6.04
N TYR A 47 -12.84 -9.07 -5.08
CA TYR A 47 -13.34 -9.38 -3.73
C TYR A 47 -14.09 -8.16 -3.16
N ASP A 48 -15.00 -8.38 -2.20
CA ASP A 48 -15.57 -7.35 -1.35
C ASP A 48 -14.62 -7.09 -0.17
N ALA A 49 -14.14 -5.85 -0.05
CA ALA A 49 -13.11 -5.50 0.93
C ALA A 49 -13.56 -5.61 2.39
N VAL A 50 -14.86 -5.73 2.65
CA VAL A 50 -15.43 -5.83 4.00
C VAL A 50 -16.13 -7.18 4.20
N ARG A 51 -17.00 -7.58 3.28
CA ARG A 51 -17.89 -8.74 3.45
C ARG A 51 -17.17 -10.08 3.32
N ASP A 52 -16.09 -10.14 2.55
CA ASP A 52 -15.38 -11.40 2.30
C ASP A 52 -14.35 -11.72 3.42
N PHE A 53 -14.23 -10.86 4.44
CA PHE A 53 -13.19 -11.00 5.46
C PHE A 53 -13.74 -10.89 6.89
N ALA A 54 -13.31 -11.81 7.75
CA ALA A 54 -13.40 -11.65 9.19
C ALA A 54 -12.10 -11.06 9.73
N PHE A 55 -12.12 -9.80 10.16
CA PHE A 55 -10.94 -9.12 10.70
C PHE A 55 -10.62 -9.61 12.12
N ILE A 56 -9.43 -10.20 12.30
CA ILE A 56 -9.02 -10.82 13.57
C ILE A 56 -8.37 -9.79 14.50
N SER A 57 -7.29 -9.15 14.06
CA SER A 57 -6.55 -8.18 14.87
C SER A 57 -5.63 -7.31 14.02
N THR A 58 -5.22 -6.18 14.59
CA THR A 58 -4.13 -5.37 14.06
C THR A 58 -2.80 -5.92 14.58
N VAL A 59 -1.91 -6.31 13.67
CA VAL A 59 -0.60 -6.89 14.03
C VAL A 59 0.46 -5.82 14.23
N SER A 60 0.41 -4.74 13.45
CA SER A 60 1.39 -3.65 13.50
C SER A 60 0.80 -2.36 12.93
N SER A 61 1.35 -1.23 13.39
CA SER A 61 1.17 0.08 12.77
C SER A 61 2.54 0.71 12.56
N PHE A 62 2.71 1.45 11.47
CA PHE A 62 3.94 2.13 11.14
C PHE A 62 3.66 3.48 10.49
N PRO A 63 4.47 4.52 10.76
CA PRO A 63 4.36 5.80 10.08
C PRO A 63 4.96 5.73 8.66
N PHE A 64 4.45 6.55 7.76
CA PHE A 64 5.15 6.88 6.51
C PHE A 64 6.08 8.06 6.76
N VAL A 65 7.25 8.03 6.11
CA VAL A 65 8.26 9.09 6.20
C VAL A 65 8.57 9.65 4.82
N VAL A 66 8.87 10.95 4.78
CA VAL A 66 9.43 11.60 3.58
C VAL A 66 10.94 11.59 3.73
N ALA A 67 11.61 10.93 2.78
CA ALA A 67 13.06 10.82 2.77
C ALA A 67 13.61 11.32 1.43
N VAL A 68 14.80 11.91 1.50
CA VAL A 68 15.58 12.33 0.34
C VAL A 68 16.94 11.61 0.35
N ARG A 69 17.63 11.60 -0.79
CA ARG A 69 19.00 11.09 -0.87
C ARG A 69 19.91 11.94 0.04
N ALA A 70 20.96 11.35 0.60
CA ALA A 70 21.79 11.99 1.62
C ALA A 70 22.46 13.32 1.17
N ASP A 71 22.72 13.46 -0.12
CA ASP A 71 23.29 14.64 -0.79
C ASP A 71 22.24 15.63 -1.30
N HIS A 72 20.94 15.39 -1.07
CA HIS A 72 19.87 16.27 -1.51
C HIS A 72 19.93 17.62 -0.77
N PRO A 73 19.68 18.76 -1.44
CA PRO A 73 19.86 20.08 -0.83
C PRO A 73 18.80 20.43 0.23
N ALA A 74 17.62 19.81 0.20
CA ALA A 74 16.60 20.04 1.22
C ALA A 74 17.07 19.51 2.59
N ARG A 75 17.12 20.38 3.61
CA ARG A 75 17.50 20.03 4.99
C ARG A 75 16.31 19.97 5.94
N SER A 76 15.14 20.41 5.46
CA SER A 76 13.87 20.32 6.16
C SER A 76 12.73 19.98 5.18
N LEU A 77 11.59 19.57 5.73
CA LEU A 77 10.37 19.40 4.94
C LEU A 77 9.94 20.74 4.30
N ALA A 78 10.16 21.86 4.98
CA ALA A 78 9.85 23.20 4.45
C ALA A 78 10.68 23.53 3.20
N ASP A 79 11.98 23.20 3.20
CA ASP A 79 12.84 23.38 2.03
C ASP A 79 12.36 22.53 0.86
N LEU A 80 12.01 21.27 1.12
CA LEU A 80 11.51 20.36 0.09
C LEU A 80 10.22 20.89 -0.53
N LEU A 81 9.29 21.38 0.28
CA LEU A 81 8.04 21.99 -0.19
C LEU A 81 8.29 23.28 -0.98
N ALA A 82 9.22 24.13 -0.53
CA ALA A 82 9.59 25.35 -1.24
C ALA A 82 10.21 25.06 -2.62
N MET A 83 11.02 23.99 -2.72
CA MET A 83 11.57 23.53 -4.00
C MET A 83 10.48 22.95 -4.91
N ALA A 84 9.60 22.10 -4.37
CA ALA A 84 8.51 21.47 -5.13
C ALA A 84 7.49 22.48 -5.70
N LYS A 85 7.27 23.61 -5.01
CA LYS A 85 6.43 24.70 -5.52
C LYS A 85 7.03 25.42 -6.73
N ARG A 86 8.36 25.39 -6.90
CA ARG A 86 9.05 26.09 -8.00
C ARG A 86 9.15 25.23 -9.25
N LYS A 87 9.31 23.92 -9.09
CA LYS A 87 9.45 22.96 -10.20
C LYS A 87 8.85 21.61 -9.80
N PRO A 88 8.21 20.88 -10.74
CA PRO A 88 7.73 19.54 -10.49
C PRO A 88 8.81 18.65 -9.90
N VAL A 89 8.47 17.93 -8.84
CA VAL A 89 9.34 16.95 -8.19
C VAL A 89 8.88 15.55 -8.55
N SER A 90 9.84 14.67 -8.80
CA SER A 90 9.59 13.24 -8.94
C SER A 90 9.79 12.56 -7.59
N PHE A 91 8.84 11.71 -7.19
CA PHE A 91 8.95 10.91 -5.98
C PHE A 91 8.55 9.46 -6.23
N THR A 92 9.07 8.58 -5.38
CA THR A 92 8.68 7.16 -5.34
C THR A 92 7.76 6.92 -4.15
N SER A 93 6.84 5.96 -4.29
CA SER A 93 5.90 5.55 -3.24
C SER A 93 5.84 4.03 -3.14
N ALA A 94 5.36 3.51 -2.00
CA ALA A 94 5.24 2.08 -1.73
C ALA A 94 4.04 1.41 -2.43
N GLY A 95 3.26 2.13 -3.25
CA GLY A 95 1.97 1.66 -3.82
C GLY A 95 1.88 1.70 -5.35
N ILE A 96 0.67 1.47 -5.88
CA ILE A 96 0.31 1.56 -7.32
C ILE A 96 0.46 3.01 -7.79
N SER A 97 1.69 3.40 -8.06
CA SER A 97 2.18 4.45 -8.97
C SER A 97 3.66 4.65 -8.66
N THR A 98 4.47 3.64 -8.97
CA THR A 98 5.94 3.76 -9.04
C THR A 98 6.40 4.39 -10.37
N ARG A 99 5.46 4.87 -11.20
CA ARG A 99 5.78 5.62 -12.41
C ARG A 99 5.74 7.10 -12.07
N TRP A 100 6.92 7.66 -11.79
CA TRP A 100 7.23 9.09 -11.85
C TRP A 100 6.01 9.99 -11.65
N ALA A 101 5.44 9.95 -10.43
CA ALA A 101 4.38 10.87 -10.08
C ALA A 101 5.03 12.26 -10.08
N SER A 102 4.83 12.98 -11.18
CA SER A 102 5.11 14.40 -11.27
C SER A 102 4.02 15.03 -10.42
N CYS A 103 4.38 15.50 -9.23
CA CYS A 103 3.52 16.44 -8.51
C CYS A 103 3.35 17.72 -9.32
#